data_AF-A0A853I4N5-F1
#
_entry.id   AF-A0A853I4N5-F1
#
_cell.length_a   1.000
_cell.length_b   1.000
_cell.length_c   1.000
_cell.angle_alpha   90.00
_cell.angle_beta   90.00
_cell.angle_gamma   90.00
#
_symmetry.space_group_name_H-M   'P 1'
#
loop_
_entity.id
_entity.type
_entity.pdbx_description
1 polymer ?
#
loop_
_entity_poly.entity_id
_entity_poly.type
_entity_poly.pdbx_seq_one_letter_code
_entity_poly.pdbx_strand_id
1 'polypeptide(L)'
;MKKGESLSTIFKKQGFSSSTLYKIVSSSKEAKRLANIMPGQQLEFFISPEGDLKQVKYVRNNLESLIITKVDNSYQTEEIIRKPAIRQKILAGTISSSLFNASQRAGLPHRLTMQLANIFAWDIDFALDIRKGDHFKVIIEEKHLDGEKIGVGNILAAEFTNRGETFKAIRYTDSDNHASYYTPDGLSMRKAFIRTPVAFSRISSRFNPGRRHPILNKIRSHKGVDYAAPTGTPIKASGDGKVYFAGRKGGYGRAVILQHGQRYKTLYGHMSRIKKGIRNGARVKQGQVIGYVGQSGLATGPHLHYEFRVNGVHKNPLTVKFPKALPIAKKERSRFILIAQQMLAKLESGGTGSVIALKK
;
A
#
# COMPACT_ATOMS: atom_id res chain seq x y z
N MET A 1 -26.20 14.28 -11.35
CA MET A 1 -25.50 14.86 -12.52
C MET A 1 -25.13 13.77 -13.51
N LYS A 2 -25.47 13.94 -14.79
CA LYS A 2 -25.07 13.04 -15.88
C LYS A 2 -23.78 13.52 -16.57
N LYS A 3 -23.12 12.62 -17.31
CA LYS A 3 -21.93 12.97 -18.12
C LYS A 3 -22.30 14.06 -19.14
N GLY A 4 -21.54 15.15 -19.16
CA GLY A 4 -21.75 16.28 -20.08
C GLY A 4 -22.70 17.38 -19.56
N GLU A 5 -23.37 17.19 -18.42
CA GLU A 5 -24.11 18.28 -17.78
C GLU A 5 -23.16 19.24 -17.05
N SER A 6 -23.49 20.54 -17.03
CA SER A 6 -22.81 21.53 -16.19
C SER A 6 -23.70 21.96 -15.03
N LEU A 7 -23.11 22.44 -13.93
CA LEU A 7 -23.89 23.03 -12.83
C LEU A 7 -24.78 24.18 -13.28
N SER A 8 -24.30 25.03 -14.18
CA SER A 8 -25.09 26.13 -14.71
C SER A 8 -26.34 25.62 -15.43
N THR A 9 -26.23 24.54 -16.21
CA THR A 9 -27.39 23.92 -16.85
C THR A 9 -28.34 23.26 -15.83
N ILE A 10 -27.82 22.65 -14.77
CA ILE A 10 -28.64 22.03 -13.73
C ILE A 10 -29.41 23.10 -12.96
N PHE A 11 -28.77 24.17 -12.53
CA PHE A 11 -29.42 25.29 -11.83
C PHE A 11 -30.46 25.97 -12.72
N LYS A 12 -30.13 26.20 -14.00
CA LYS A 12 -31.07 26.77 -14.97
C LYS A 12 -32.31 25.89 -15.17
N LYS A 13 -32.15 24.56 -15.23
CA LYS A 13 -33.28 23.60 -15.30
C LYS A 13 -34.18 23.66 -14.06
N GLN A 14 -33.65 24.09 -12.91
CA GLN A 14 -34.42 24.29 -11.68
C GLN A 14 -34.93 25.73 -11.51
N GLY A 15 -34.85 26.56 -12.56
CA GLY A 15 -35.32 27.95 -12.51
C GLY A 15 -34.34 28.95 -11.89
N PHE A 16 -33.12 28.53 -11.54
CA PHE A 16 -32.14 29.40 -10.89
C PHE A 16 -31.13 29.99 -11.88
N SER A 17 -30.79 31.26 -11.67
CA SER A 17 -29.84 31.99 -12.49
C SER A 17 -28.39 31.59 -12.22
N SER A 18 -27.51 31.87 -13.19
CA SER A 18 -26.06 31.73 -13.02
C SER A 18 -25.51 32.59 -11.87
N SER A 19 -26.17 33.71 -11.54
CA SER A 19 -25.75 34.57 -10.43
C SER A 19 -26.05 33.93 -9.06
N THR A 20 -27.16 33.20 -8.93
CA THR A 20 -27.44 32.38 -7.74
C THR A 20 -26.36 31.31 -7.55
N LEU A 21 -26.03 30.58 -8.63
CA LEU A 21 -24.96 29.58 -8.59
C LEU A 21 -23.61 30.21 -8.21
N TYR A 22 -23.27 31.37 -8.78
CA TYR A 22 -22.03 32.08 -8.44
C TYR A 22 -21.98 32.42 -6.96
N LYS A 23 -23.04 33.05 -6.41
CA LYS A 23 -23.13 33.41 -4.99
C LYS A 23 -22.93 32.22 -4.06
N ILE A 24 -23.47 31.05 -4.43
CA ILE A 24 -23.32 29.79 -3.70
C ILE A 24 -21.86 29.30 -3.76
N VAL A 25 -21.30 29.15 -4.96
CA VAL A 25 -19.93 28.62 -5.14
C VAL A 25 -18.88 29.54 -4.51
N SER A 26 -19.15 30.85 -4.43
CA SER A 26 -18.26 31.83 -3.81
C SER A 26 -18.46 32.02 -2.31
N SER A 27 -19.46 31.39 -1.67
CA SER A 27 -19.82 31.70 -0.27
C SER A 27 -18.82 31.14 0.75
N SER A 28 -18.13 30.06 0.42
CA SER A 28 -17.12 29.44 1.27
C SER A 28 -16.13 28.62 0.45
N LYS A 29 -15.00 28.26 1.06
CA LYS A 29 -14.01 27.36 0.43
C LYS A 29 -14.59 25.97 0.19
N GLU A 30 -15.48 25.54 1.07
CA GLU A 30 -16.20 24.27 1.03
C GLU A 30 -17.23 24.29 -0.09
N ALA A 31 -18.04 25.35 -0.20
CA ALA A 31 -19.02 25.51 -1.27
C ALA A 31 -18.37 25.60 -2.66
N LYS A 32 -17.13 26.12 -2.75
CA LYS A 32 -16.36 26.07 -4.01
C LYS A 32 -16.16 24.66 -4.55
N ARG A 33 -16.19 23.63 -3.69
CA ARG A 33 -16.12 22.22 -4.12
C ARG A 33 -17.34 21.80 -4.94
N LEU A 34 -18.47 22.48 -4.79
CA LEU A 34 -19.66 22.27 -5.61
C LEU A 34 -19.31 22.39 -7.09
N ALA A 35 -18.47 23.37 -7.47
CA ALA A 35 -18.03 23.59 -8.86
C ALA A 35 -17.35 22.38 -9.51
N ASN A 36 -16.83 21.44 -8.71
CA ASN A 36 -16.12 20.24 -9.14
C ASN A 36 -16.98 18.98 -9.01
N ILE A 37 -18.31 19.11 -9.04
CA ILE A 37 -19.22 17.96 -9.05
C ILE A 37 -18.95 17.05 -10.25
N MET A 38 -18.95 15.76 -10.00
CA MET A 38 -18.64 14.69 -10.94
C MET A 38 -19.89 13.92 -11.35
N PRO A 39 -19.90 13.28 -12.53
CA PRO A 39 -20.97 12.37 -12.93
C PRO A 39 -21.24 11.31 -11.86
N GLY A 40 -22.53 11.05 -11.59
CA GLY A 40 -22.98 10.12 -10.55
C GLY A 40 -23.21 10.76 -9.18
N GLN A 41 -22.74 11.98 -8.94
CA GLN A 41 -23.04 12.71 -7.71
C GLN A 41 -24.39 13.41 -7.78
N GLN A 42 -25.00 13.62 -6.61
CA GLN A 42 -26.38 14.10 -6.48
C GLN A 42 -26.44 15.51 -5.89
N LEU A 43 -27.42 16.28 -6.38
CA LEU A 43 -27.81 17.57 -5.85
C LEU A 43 -29.29 17.50 -5.50
N GLU A 44 -29.60 17.88 -4.27
CA GLU A 44 -30.95 18.04 -3.77
C GLU A 44 -31.20 19.53 -3.58
N PHE A 45 -32.28 20.05 -4.19
CA PHE A 45 -32.67 21.45 -4.08
C PHE A 45 -33.90 21.52 -3.18
N PHE A 46 -33.84 22.36 -2.15
CA PHE A 46 -34.98 22.68 -1.31
C PHE A 46 -35.44 24.08 -1.69
N ILE A 47 -36.62 24.12 -2.29
CA ILE A 47 -37.23 25.31 -2.88
C ILE A 47 -38.48 25.62 -2.06
N SER A 48 -38.71 26.88 -1.71
CA SER A 48 -39.95 27.27 -1.03
C SER A 48 -41.14 27.25 -2.00
N PRO A 49 -42.39 27.30 -1.48
CA PRO A 49 -43.58 27.35 -2.34
C PRO A 49 -43.58 28.52 -3.34
N GLU A 50 -42.90 29.63 -3.02
CA GLU A 50 -42.76 30.83 -3.85
C GLU A 50 -41.68 30.68 -4.94
N GLY A 51 -40.97 29.55 -4.99
CA GLY A 51 -39.92 29.28 -5.97
C GLY A 51 -38.51 29.72 -5.53
N ASP A 52 -38.34 30.20 -4.30
CA ASP A 52 -37.03 30.62 -3.80
C ASP A 52 -36.16 29.43 -3.39
N LEU A 53 -34.90 29.45 -3.82
CA LEU A 53 -33.90 28.49 -3.32
C LEU A 53 -33.58 28.75 -1.85
N LYS A 54 -33.99 27.85 -0.96
CA LYS A 54 -33.70 27.91 0.47
C LYS A 54 -32.45 27.13 0.83
N GLN A 55 -32.24 25.97 0.22
CA GLN A 55 -31.08 25.13 0.50
C GLN A 55 -30.67 24.28 -0.71
N VAL A 56 -29.37 24.05 -0.85
CA VAL A 56 -28.79 23.06 -1.76
C VAL A 56 -28.02 22.06 -0.93
N LYS A 57 -28.36 20.78 -1.04
CA LYS A 57 -27.57 19.69 -0.48
C LYS A 57 -26.83 18.99 -1.60
N TYR A 58 -25.50 19.00 -1.50
CA TYR A 58 -24.61 18.29 -2.40
C TYR A 58 -24.10 17.01 -1.74
N VAL A 59 -24.56 15.87 -2.26
CA VAL A 59 -24.16 14.55 -1.79
C VAL A 59 -22.96 14.10 -2.60
N ARG A 60 -21.77 14.22 -2.02
CA ARG A 60 -20.52 13.84 -2.66
C ARG A 60 -20.36 12.33 -2.71
N ASN A 61 -20.70 11.68 -1.60
CA ASN A 61 -20.79 10.24 -1.42
C ASN A 61 -21.60 9.95 -0.13
N ASN A 62 -21.79 8.68 0.21
CA ASN A 62 -22.61 8.29 1.36
C ASN A 62 -22.08 8.79 2.72
N LEU A 63 -20.82 9.22 2.81
CA LEU A 63 -20.17 9.71 4.03
C LEU A 63 -20.00 11.22 4.09
N GLU A 64 -20.05 11.92 2.95
CA GLU A 64 -19.76 13.34 2.86
C GLU A 64 -20.86 14.05 2.06
N SER A 65 -21.48 15.04 2.70
CA SER A 65 -22.38 15.97 2.04
C SER A 65 -22.12 17.40 2.47
N LEU A 66 -22.35 18.34 1.57
CA LEU A 66 -22.38 19.77 1.88
C LEU A 66 -23.82 20.24 1.89
N ILE A 67 -24.23 20.91 2.95
CA ILE A 67 -25.50 21.63 3.02
C ILE A 67 -25.19 23.11 2.88
N ILE A 68 -25.82 23.76 1.90
CA ILE A 68 -25.68 25.19 1.65
C ILE A 68 -27.04 25.83 1.84
N THR A 69 -27.21 26.58 2.93
CA THR A 69 -28.49 27.19 3.32
C THR A 69 -28.43 28.69 3.05
N LYS A 70 -29.49 29.23 2.43
CA LYS A 70 -29.68 30.67 2.26
C LYS A 70 -30.07 31.28 3.60
N VAL A 71 -29.28 32.23 4.08
CA VAL A 71 -29.54 33.02 5.30
C VAL A 71 -29.52 34.49 4.89
N ASP A 72 -30.68 35.13 4.94
CA ASP A 72 -30.94 36.46 4.39
C ASP A 72 -30.50 36.56 2.91
N ASN A 73 -29.50 37.40 2.63
CA ASN A 73 -28.91 37.61 1.31
C ASN A 73 -27.59 36.85 1.09
N SER A 74 -27.23 35.95 2.01
CA SER A 74 -25.98 35.18 1.99
C SER A 74 -26.23 33.67 2.00
N TYR A 75 -25.16 32.89 1.84
CA TYR A 75 -25.20 31.43 1.92
C TYR A 75 -24.22 30.93 2.97
N GLN A 76 -24.71 30.13 3.91
CA GLN A 76 -23.89 29.43 4.89
C GLN A 76 -23.69 27.98 4.47
N THR A 77 -22.51 27.42 4.74
CA THR A 77 -22.15 26.06 4.34
C THR A 77 -21.82 25.22 5.56
N GLU A 78 -22.45 24.05 5.65
CA GLU A 78 -22.16 23.03 6.64
C GLU A 78 -21.66 21.77 5.94
N GLU A 79 -20.56 21.21 6.43
CA GLU A 79 -20.03 19.92 5.96
C GLU A 79 -20.47 18.80 6.91
N ILE A 80 -21.27 17.87 6.40
CA ILE A 80 -21.68 16.68 7.13
C ILE A 80 -20.74 15.55 6.77
N ILE A 81 -19.96 15.11 7.76
CA ILE A 81 -19.06 13.96 7.67
C ILE A 81 -19.61 12.84 8.56
N ARG A 82 -20.12 11.78 7.93
CA ARG A 82 -20.63 10.60 8.60
C ARG A 82 -19.49 9.61 8.83
N LYS A 83 -19.42 9.02 10.02
CA LYS A 83 -18.46 7.95 10.34
C LYS A 83 -19.16 6.60 10.24
N PRO A 84 -18.71 5.68 9.38
CA PRO A 84 -19.32 4.35 9.33
C PRO A 84 -18.97 3.55 10.58
N ALA A 85 -19.91 2.74 11.05
CA ALA A 85 -19.66 1.72 12.05
C ALA A 85 -18.70 0.66 11.48
N ILE A 86 -17.67 0.31 12.26
CA ILE A 86 -16.73 -0.75 11.89
C ILE A 86 -17.15 -2.04 12.59
N ARG A 87 -17.44 -3.07 11.79
CA ARG A 87 -17.69 -4.43 12.28
C ARG A 87 -16.56 -5.35 11.85
N GLN A 88 -16.31 -6.39 12.64
CA GLN A 88 -15.33 -7.42 12.28
C GLN A 88 -16.05 -8.55 11.56
N LYS A 89 -15.48 -9.03 10.46
CA LYS A 89 -15.96 -10.21 9.75
C LYS A 89 -14.83 -11.21 9.55
N ILE A 90 -15.14 -12.47 9.78
CA ILE A 90 -14.23 -13.58 9.52
C ILE A 90 -14.57 -14.16 8.15
N LEU A 91 -13.56 -14.30 7.30
CA LEU A 91 -13.65 -15.02 6.02
C LEU A 91 -12.61 -16.13 6.02
N ALA A 92 -12.95 -17.27 5.43
CA ALA A 92 -12.06 -18.41 5.31
C ALA A 92 -12.13 -19.01 3.90
N GLY A 93 -11.04 -19.59 3.43
CA GLY A 93 -11.00 -20.21 2.12
C GLY A 93 -9.93 -21.29 2.00
N THR A 94 -10.22 -22.30 1.20
CA THR A 94 -9.31 -23.40 0.87
C THR A 94 -8.82 -23.26 -0.57
N ILE A 95 -7.52 -23.44 -0.76
CA ILE A 95 -6.85 -23.42 -2.05
C ILE A 95 -7.25 -24.67 -2.83
N SER A 96 -7.88 -24.46 -3.99
CA SER A 96 -8.06 -25.51 -5.00
C SER A 96 -7.14 -25.33 -6.21
N SER A 97 -6.79 -24.08 -6.55
CA SER A 97 -5.98 -23.74 -7.71
C SER A 97 -5.06 -22.55 -7.46
N SER A 98 -5.56 -21.47 -6.86
CA SER A 98 -4.78 -20.26 -6.55
C SER A 98 -5.33 -19.54 -5.33
N LEU A 99 -4.46 -18.76 -4.67
CA LEU A 99 -4.87 -17.85 -3.59
C LEU A 99 -5.96 -16.88 -4.05
N PHE A 100 -5.82 -16.34 -5.27
CA PHE A 100 -6.76 -15.38 -5.81
C PHE A 100 -8.17 -15.98 -5.95
N ASN A 101 -8.30 -17.16 -6.55
CA ASN A 101 -9.58 -17.82 -6.74
C ASN A 101 -10.22 -18.21 -5.40
N ALA A 102 -9.43 -18.74 -4.47
CA ALA A 102 -9.91 -19.08 -3.13
C ALA A 102 -10.39 -17.84 -2.37
N SER A 103 -9.66 -16.73 -2.44
CA SER A 103 -10.00 -15.45 -1.81
C SER A 103 -11.29 -14.86 -2.36
N GLN A 104 -11.45 -14.84 -3.69
CA GLN A 104 -12.67 -14.32 -4.32
C GLN A 104 -13.90 -15.17 -3.96
N ARG A 105 -13.78 -16.51 -3.94
CA ARG A 105 -14.87 -17.40 -3.47
C ARG A 105 -15.22 -17.17 -2.00
N ALA A 106 -14.22 -16.88 -1.17
CA ALA A 106 -14.43 -16.53 0.24
C ALA A 106 -15.00 -15.12 0.45
N GLY A 107 -15.25 -14.35 -0.62
CA GLY A 107 -15.75 -12.97 -0.53
C GLY A 107 -14.70 -11.92 -0.15
N LEU A 108 -13.41 -12.27 -0.23
CA LEU A 108 -12.31 -11.34 0.02
C LEU A 108 -11.99 -10.56 -1.27
N PRO A 109 -12.12 -9.23 -1.28
CA PRO A 109 -11.92 -8.44 -2.50
C PRO A 109 -10.44 -8.37 -2.88
N HIS A 110 -10.16 -8.20 -4.18
CA HIS A 110 -8.82 -8.18 -4.76
C HIS A 110 -7.76 -7.40 -3.96
N ARG A 111 -8.08 -6.19 -3.47
CA ARG A 111 -7.14 -5.39 -2.67
C ARG A 111 -6.69 -6.11 -1.40
N LEU A 112 -7.62 -6.77 -0.70
CA LEU A 112 -7.32 -7.52 0.51
C LEU A 112 -6.64 -8.86 0.20
N THR A 113 -6.96 -9.50 -0.94
CA THR A 113 -6.20 -10.65 -1.45
C THR A 113 -4.72 -10.34 -1.64
N MET A 114 -4.42 -9.21 -2.29
CA MET A 114 -3.03 -8.76 -2.47
C MET A 114 -2.38 -8.38 -1.13
N GLN A 115 -3.15 -7.79 -0.21
CA GLN A 115 -2.66 -7.50 1.13
C GLN A 115 -2.30 -8.76 1.91
N LEU A 116 -3.16 -9.80 1.86
CA LEU A 116 -2.93 -11.10 2.46
C LEU A 116 -1.66 -11.76 1.90
N ALA A 117 -1.53 -11.79 0.57
CA ALA A 117 -0.32 -12.29 -0.07
C ALA A 117 0.93 -11.54 0.42
N ASN A 118 0.88 -10.21 0.50
CA ASN A 118 2.01 -9.39 0.96
C ASN A 118 2.37 -9.62 2.43
N ILE A 119 1.40 -9.92 3.30
CA ILE A 119 1.65 -10.21 4.72
C ILE A 119 2.52 -11.46 4.87
N PHE A 120 2.26 -12.51 4.09
CA PHE A 120 2.94 -13.80 4.20
C PHE A 120 4.00 -14.06 3.12
N ALA A 121 4.26 -13.10 2.23
CA ALA A 121 5.20 -13.26 1.12
C ALA A 121 6.68 -13.46 1.52
N TRP A 122 6.99 -13.55 2.82
CA TRP A 122 8.30 -13.96 3.33
C TRP A 122 8.36 -15.46 3.62
N ASP A 123 7.28 -15.97 4.21
CA ASP A 123 7.18 -17.34 4.67
C ASP A 123 6.65 -18.27 3.57
N ILE A 124 5.87 -17.75 2.62
CA ILE A 124 5.24 -18.53 1.54
C ILE A 124 5.51 -17.88 0.18
N ASP A 125 6.04 -18.64 -0.77
CA ASP A 125 6.02 -18.27 -2.19
C ASP A 125 4.68 -18.68 -2.81
N PHE A 126 3.73 -17.75 -2.91
CA PHE A 126 2.38 -18.05 -3.43
C PHE A 126 2.33 -18.50 -4.90
N ALA A 127 3.43 -18.38 -5.66
CA ALA A 127 3.50 -18.89 -7.03
C ALA A 127 4.02 -20.33 -7.10
N LEU A 128 4.91 -20.72 -6.17
CA LEU A 128 5.61 -22.00 -6.21
C LEU A 128 5.17 -22.98 -5.12
N ASP A 129 4.73 -22.47 -3.97
CA ASP A 129 4.55 -23.26 -2.76
C ASP A 129 3.12 -23.71 -2.48
N ILE A 130 2.12 -23.04 -3.05
CA ILE A 130 0.72 -23.35 -2.77
C ILE A 130 0.34 -24.72 -3.29
N ARG A 131 -0.45 -25.44 -2.50
CA ARG A 131 -0.99 -26.75 -2.84
C ARG A 131 -2.50 -26.75 -2.64
N LYS A 132 -3.17 -27.67 -3.35
CA LYS A 132 -4.57 -27.97 -3.09
C LYS A 132 -4.70 -28.44 -1.63
N GLY A 133 -5.63 -27.85 -0.87
CA GLY A 133 -5.85 -28.16 0.55
C GLY A 133 -5.22 -27.18 1.53
N ASP A 134 -4.25 -26.35 1.10
CA ASP A 134 -3.83 -25.18 1.87
C ASP A 134 -5.04 -24.29 2.16
N HIS A 135 -5.05 -23.58 3.27
CA HIS A 135 -6.22 -22.77 3.65
C HIS A 135 -5.81 -21.53 4.42
N PHE A 136 -6.72 -20.56 4.46
CA PHE A 136 -6.53 -19.32 5.18
C PHE A 136 -7.80 -18.91 5.92
N LYS A 137 -7.61 -18.11 6.96
CA LYS A 137 -8.66 -17.39 7.67
C LYS A 137 -8.22 -15.96 7.89
N VAL A 138 -9.12 -15.01 7.67
CA VAL A 138 -8.84 -13.58 7.84
C VAL A 138 -9.96 -12.91 8.62
N ILE A 139 -9.59 -12.05 9.56
CA ILE A 139 -10.49 -11.10 10.20
C ILE A 139 -10.34 -9.76 9.46
N ILE A 140 -11.42 -9.24 8.91
CA ILE A 140 -11.43 -7.96 8.18
C ILE A 140 -12.37 -6.97 8.85
N GLU A 141 -12.12 -5.68 8.60
CA GLU A 141 -13.07 -4.61 8.88
C GLU A 141 -14.14 -4.55 7.78
N GLU A 142 -15.42 -4.59 8.15
CA GLU A 142 -16.55 -4.17 7.31
C GLU A 142 -17.06 -2.82 7.78
N LYS A 143 -17.29 -1.92 6.83
CA LYS A 143 -17.81 -0.58 7.06
C LYS A 143 -19.30 -0.59 6.82
N HIS A 144 -20.08 -0.25 7.84
CA HIS A 144 -21.53 -0.16 7.77
C HIS A 144 -21.99 1.29 7.98
N LEU A 145 -23.00 1.69 7.23
CA LEU A 145 -23.69 2.97 7.39
C LEU A 145 -25.19 2.68 7.32
N ASP A 146 -25.93 3.11 8.34
CA ASP A 146 -27.38 2.85 8.44
C ASP A 146 -27.76 1.37 8.35
N GLY A 147 -26.93 0.49 8.92
CA GLY A 147 -27.09 -0.96 8.86
C GLY A 147 -26.50 -1.60 7.59
N GLU A 148 -26.44 -0.86 6.48
CA GLU A 148 -25.98 -1.35 5.19
C GLU A 148 -24.45 -1.38 5.06
N LYS A 149 -23.92 -2.41 4.39
CA LYS A 149 -22.49 -2.53 4.11
C LYS A 149 -22.10 -1.57 2.98
N ILE A 150 -21.25 -0.61 3.29
CA ILE A 150 -20.73 0.36 2.31
C ILE A 150 -19.30 0.07 1.84
N GLY A 151 -18.61 -0.89 2.48
CA GLY A 151 -17.26 -1.27 2.05
C GLY A 151 -16.50 -2.11 3.08
N VAL A 152 -15.20 -2.26 2.83
CA VAL A 152 -14.26 -2.98 3.71
C VAL A 152 -13.06 -2.12 4.07
N GLY A 153 -12.54 -2.30 5.29
CA GLY A 153 -11.32 -1.67 5.79
C GLY A 153 -10.09 -2.58 5.63
N ASN A 154 -9.34 -2.78 6.70
CA ASN A 154 -8.09 -3.54 6.71
C ASN A 154 -8.30 -5.00 7.12
N ILE A 155 -7.30 -5.84 6.84
CA ILE A 155 -7.13 -7.12 7.54
C ILE A 155 -6.66 -6.81 8.96
N LEU A 156 -7.37 -7.27 9.98
CA LEU A 156 -7.03 -7.12 11.39
C LEU A 156 -6.16 -8.28 11.88
N ALA A 157 -6.44 -9.48 11.40
CA ALA A 157 -5.64 -10.66 11.65
C ALA A 157 -5.78 -11.64 10.49
N ALA A 158 -4.74 -12.44 10.26
CA ALA A 158 -4.74 -13.47 9.25
C ALA A 158 -4.00 -14.71 9.74
N GLU A 159 -4.46 -15.85 9.28
CA GLU A 159 -3.84 -17.15 9.43
C GLU A 159 -3.78 -17.82 8.06
N PHE A 160 -2.64 -18.42 7.73
CA PHE A 160 -2.47 -19.20 6.51
C PHE A 160 -1.73 -20.51 6.84
N THR A 161 -2.31 -21.64 6.45
CA THR A 161 -1.69 -22.95 6.56
C THR A 161 -1.22 -23.39 5.19
N ASN A 162 0.10 -23.52 5.02
CA ASN A 162 0.75 -24.00 3.80
C ASN A 162 1.49 -25.30 4.12
N ARG A 163 1.14 -26.40 3.45
CA ARG A 163 1.80 -27.70 3.62
C ARG A 163 1.89 -28.18 5.09
N GLY A 164 0.86 -27.88 5.88
CA GLY A 164 0.76 -28.26 7.29
C GLY A 164 1.42 -27.28 8.28
N GLU A 165 2.16 -26.28 7.80
CA GLU A 165 2.71 -25.21 8.66
C GLU A 165 1.77 -24.00 8.67
N THR A 166 1.47 -23.49 9.86
CA THR A 166 0.54 -22.38 10.07
C THR A 166 1.27 -21.09 10.42
N PHE A 167 1.04 -20.06 9.61
CA PHE A 167 1.57 -18.72 9.79
C PHE A 167 0.46 -17.78 10.25
N LYS A 168 0.73 -16.96 11.27
CA LYS A 168 -0.24 -16.01 11.83
C LYS A 168 0.31 -14.59 11.80
N ALA A 169 -0.56 -13.63 11.53
CA ALA A 169 -0.21 -12.22 11.48
C ALA A 169 -1.33 -11.36 12.08
N ILE A 170 -0.96 -10.47 13.00
CA ILE A 170 -1.83 -9.53 13.70
C ILE A 170 -1.48 -8.11 13.29
N ARG A 171 -2.48 -7.34 12.87
CA ARG A 171 -2.33 -5.93 12.59
C ARG A 171 -2.29 -5.13 13.90
N TYR A 172 -1.31 -4.26 14.05
CA TYR A 172 -1.19 -3.34 15.17
C TYR A 172 -0.96 -1.91 14.67
N THR A 173 -1.53 -0.93 15.36
CA THR A 173 -1.26 0.50 15.17
C THR A 173 -0.64 1.03 16.46
N ASP A 174 0.59 1.53 16.39
CA ASP A 174 1.32 2.05 17.56
C ASP A 174 0.83 3.43 18.01
N SER A 175 1.42 3.95 19.11
CA SER A 175 1.13 5.29 19.64
C SER A 175 1.33 6.41 18.62
N ASP A 176 2.19 6.19 17.63
CA ASP A 176 2.59 7.18 16.62
C ASP A 176 1.70 7.04 15.36
N ASN A 177 0.60 6.31 15.47
CA ASN A 177 -0.38 6.01 14.43
C ASN A 177 0.22 5.24 13.22
N HIS A 178 1.31 4.50 13.44
CA HIS A 178 1.90 3.63 12.42
C HIS A 178 1.34 2.23 12.49
N ALA A 179 0.76 1.81 11.36
CA ALA A 179 0.18 0.50 11.15
C ALA A 179 1.19 -0.50 10.58
N SER A 180 1.31 -1.67 11.20
CA SER A 180 2.08 -2.82 10.68
C SER A 180 1.49 -4.16 11.09
N TYR A 181 2.01 -5.25 10.52
CA TYR A 181 1.64 -6.62 10.87
C TYR A 181 2.79 -7.29 11.62
N TYR A 182 2.44 -8.09 12.62
CA TYR A 182 3.38 -8.80 13.49
C TYR A 182 2.89 -10.24 13.70
N THR A 183 3.81 -11.18 13.85
CA THR A 183 3.52 -12.51 14.43
C THR A 183 2.92 -12.35 15.83
N PRO A 184 2.23 -13.39 16.35
CA PRO A 184 1.73 -13.41 17.74
C PRO A 184 2.75 -13.00 18.80
N ASP A 185 4.02 -13.35 18.60
CA ASP A 185 5.11 -13.05 19.53
C ASP A 185 5.67 -11.62 19.39
N GLY A 186 5.12 -10.83 18.46
CA GLY A 186 5.51 -9.44 18.22
C GLY A 186 6.69 -9.27 17.26
N LEU A 187 7.12 -10.31 16.54
CA LEU A 187 8.09 -10.16 15.45
C LEU A 187 7.40 -9.55 14.23
N SER A 188 7.99 -8.56 13.59
CA SER A 188 7.34 -7.87 12.47
C SER A 188 7.29 -8.75 11.20
N MET A 189 6.13 -8.76 10.54
CA MET A 189 5.88 -9.42 9.25
C MET A 189 6.39 -8.61 8.06
N ARG A 190 6.86 -7.37 8.27
CA ARG A 190 7.40 -6.56 7.16
C ARG A 190 8.71 -7.14 6.65
N LYS A 191 8.89 -7.15 5.33
CA LYS A 191 10.18 -7.41 4.70
C LYS A 191 11.14 -6.29 5.05
N ALA A 192 12.25 -6.59 5.74
CA ALA A 192 13.32 -5.61 5.91
C ALA A 192 13.83 -5.12 4.54
N PHE A 193 13.86 -6.02 3.54
CA PHE A 193 14.31 -5.72 2.18
C PHE A 193 13.54 -6.50 1.08
N ILE A 194 13.28 -5.87 -0.07
CA ILE A 194 12.92 -6.54 -1.33
C ILE A 194 14.21 -6.98 -2.05
N ARG A 195 14.23 -8.20 -2.62
CA ARG A 195 15.42 -8.75 -3.30
C ARG A 195 15.69 -8.10 -4.66
N THR A 196 14.63 -7.79 -5.39
CA THR A 196 14.73 -7.30 -6.77
C THR A 196 14.22 -5.86 -6.85
N PRO A 197 15.12 -4.86 -6.91
CA PRO A 197 14.75 -3.44 -6.92
C PRO A 197 14.26 -2.91 -8.29
N VAL A 198 14.19 -3.75 -9.34
CA VAL A 198 13.80 -3.37 -10.71
C VAL A 198 12.86 -4.41 -11.30
N ALA A 199 11.73 -3.98 -11.87
CA ALA A 199 10.77 -4.87 -12.52
C ALA A 199 11.29 -5.38 -13.87
N PHE A 200 10.96 -6.62 -14.24
CA PHE A 200 11.26 -7.23 -15.55
C PHE A 200 12.75 -7.26 -15.91
N SER A 201 13.61 -7.60 -14.94
CA SER A 201 15.06 -7.67 -15.15
C SER A 201 15.56 -9.11 -15.24
N ARG A 202 16.45 -9.38 -16.21
CA ARG A 202 17.30 -10.58 -16.20
C ARG A 202 18.56 -10.29 -15.39
N ILE A 203 19.02 -11.26 -14.61
CA ILE A 203 20.33 -11.16 -13.96
C ILE A 203 21.41 -11.36 -15.03
N SER A 204 22.10 -10.30 -15.42
CA SER A 204 23.19 -10.36 -16.39
C SER A 204 24.52 -10.77 -15.77
N SER A 205 24.70 -10.51 -14.47
CA SER A 205 25.89 -10.89 -13.72
C SER A 205 25.56 -11.09 -12.24
N ARG A 206 26.00 -12.22 -11.68
CA ARG A 206 25.79 -12.57 -10.26
C ARG A 206 26.94 -12.05 -9.40
N PHE A 207 26.69 -11.95 -8.09
CA PHE A 207 27.73 -11.69 -7.09
C PHE A 207 28.78 -12.80 -7.16
N ASN A 208 30.02 -12.44 -7.43
CA ASN A 208 31.11 -13.40 -7.55
C ASN A 208 32.41 -12.81 -6.99
N PRO A 209 32.79 -13.17 -5.76
CA PRO A 209 34.03 -12.67 -5.16
C PRO A 209 35.30 -13.21 -5.85
N GLY A 210 35.21 -14.30 -6.62
CA GLY A 210 36.32 -14.95 -7.32
C GLY A 210 36.33 -14.78 -8.84
N ARG A 211 35.58 -13.84 -9.43
CA ARG A 211 35.52 -13.67 -10.89
C ARG A 211 36.90 -13.34 -11.48
N ARG A 212 37.43 -14.24 -12.31
CA ARG A 212 38.66 -14.04 -13.10
C ARG A 212 38.35 -13.13 -14.30
N HIS A 213 39.09 -12.04 -14.47
CA HIS A 213 38.88 -11.08 -15.55
C HIS A 213 39.44 -11.66 -16.87
N PRO A 214 38.63 -11.87 -17.92
CA PRO A 214 39.01 -12.66 -19.09
C PRO A 214 40.19 -12.06 -19.89
N ILE A 215 40.43 -10.75 -19.76
CA ILE A 215 41.49 -10.05 -20.50
C ILE A 215 42.72 -9.74 -19.61
N LEU A 216 42.55 -9.65 -18.28
CA LEU A 216 43.61 -9.16 -17.37
C LEU A 216 44.19 -10.27 -16.48
N ASN A 217 43.62 -11.48 -16.55
CA ASN A 217 43.99 -12.65 -15.75
C ASN A 217 44.05 -12.43 -14.22
N LYS A 218 43.43 -11.35 -13.72
CA LYS A 218 43.32 -11.00 -12.30
C LYS A 218 41.93 -11.32 -11.75
N ILE A 219 41.84 -11.70 -10.48
CA ILE A 219 40.56 -11.85 -9.78
C ILE A 219 40.01 -10.45 -9.49
N ARG A 220 38.89 -10.09 -10.10
CA ARG A 220 38.17 -8.85 -9.82
C ARG A 220 36.78 -9.20 -9.30
N SER A 221 36.62 -9.14 -7.98
CA SER A 221 35.36 -9.43 -7.31
C SER A 221 34.22 -8.57 -7.85
N HIS A 222 33.14 -9.22 -8.28
CA HIS A 222 31.88 -8.57 -8.55
C HIS A 222 31.08 -8.50 -7.24
N LYS A 223 31.09 -7.32 -6.61
CA LYS A 223 30.56 -7.10 -5.26
C LYS A 223 29.05 -6.80 -5.20
N GLY A 224 28.35 -7.00 -6.32
CA GLY A 224 26.92 -6.76 -6.46
C GLY A 224 26.27 -7.76 -7.42
N VAL A 225 25.06 -7.44 -7.84
CA VAL A 225 24.29 -8.16 -8.85
C VAL A 225 23.89 -7.16 -9.92
N ASP A 226 24.06 -7.54 -11.18
CA ASP A 226 23.67 -6.72 -12.31
C ASP A 226 22.34 -7.20 -12.86
N TYR A 227 21.39 -6.28 -12.87
CA TYR A 227 20.05 -6.47 -13.42
C TYR A 227 19.96 -5.73 -14.75
N ALA A 228 20.01 -6.45 -15.86
CA ALA A 228 19.83 -5.85 -17.17
C ALA A 228 18.36 -5.42 -17.35
N ALA A 229 18.17 -4.17 -17.72
CA ALA A 229 16.86 -3.57 -17.98
C ALA A 229 17.03 -2.34 -18.89
N PRO A 230 16.02 -1.97 -19.70
CA PRO A 230 16.10 -0.79 -20.56
C PRO A 230 16.42 0.50 -19.79
N THR A 231 17.15 1.41 -20.41
CA THR A 231 17.36 2.76 -19.87
C THR A 231 16.02 3.41 -19.55
N GLY A 232 15.92 4.05 -18.38
CA GLY A 232 14.67 4.67 -17.91
C GLY A 232 13.81 3.76 -17.04
N THR A 233 14.11 2.46 -16.92
CA THR A 233 13.34 1.55 -16.04
C THR A 233 13.40 2.03 -14.58
N PRO A 234 12.26 2.16 -13.86
CA PRO A 234 12.27 2.62 -12.48
C PRO A 234 13.04 1.70 -11.52
N ILE A 235 13.94 2.29 -10.73
CA ILE A 235 14.67 1.64 -9.64
C ILE A 235 13.98 1.97 -8.33
N LYS A 236 13.61 0.95 -7.56
CA LYS A 236 12.93 1.06 -6.26
C LYS A 236 13.90 0.86 -5.10
N ALA A 237 13.70 1.59 -4.00
CA ALA A 237 14.41 1.37 -2.76
C ALA A 237 14.12 -0.03 -2.22
N SER A 238 15.16 -0.80 -1.91
CA SER A 238 15.00 -2.16 -1.41
C SER A 238 14.46 -2.23 0.01
N GLY A 239 14.60 -1.18 0.82
CA GLY A 239 14.06 -1.10 2.17
C GLY A 239 13.83 0.35 2.59
N ASP A 240 13.10 0.55 3.69
CA ASP A 240 12.99 1.85 4.34
C ASP A 240 14.39 2.34 4.73
N GLY A 241 14.69 3.64 4.55
CA GLY A 241 16.03 4.13 4.83
C GLY A 241 16.21 5.63 4.65
N LYS A 242 17.45 6.07 4.89
CA LYS A 242 17.92 7.44 4.66
C LYS A 242 18.93 7.44 3.52
N VAL A 243 18.84 8.39 2.60
CA VAL A 243 19.82 8.58 1.53
C VAL A 243 21.14 8.99 2.17
N TYR A 244 22.10 8.09 2.15
CA TYR A 244 23.47 8.33 2.60
C TYR A 244 24.26 9.09 1.53
N PHE A 245 24.02 8.76 0.26
CA PHE A 245 24.66 9.41 -0.88
C PHE A 245 23.72 9.40 -2.10
N ALA A 246 23.69 10.50 -2.84
CA ALA A 246 23.05 10.62 -4.15
C ALA A 246 23.89 11.56 -5.04
N GLY A 247 24.48 11.02 -6.12
CA GLY A 247 25.37 11.80 -7.00
C GLY A 247 26.22 10.93 -7.92
N ARG A 248 27.28 11.49 -8.52
CA ARG A 248 28.27 10.71 -9.29
C ARG A 248 29.30 10.07 -8.34
N LYS A 249 29.60 8.79 -8.53
CA LYS A 249 30.52 8.02 -7.67
C LYS A 249 31.43 7.11 -8.49
N GLY A 250 32.44 7.71 -9.14
CA GLY A 250 33.48 6.99 -9.89
C GLY A 250 32.90 5.97 -10.87
N GLY A 251 33.39 4.73 -10.79
CA GLY A 251 32.95 3.64 -11.67
C GLY A 251 31.45 3.31 -11.61
N TYR A 252 30.75 3.60 -10.50
CA TYR A 252 29.30 3.40 -10.40
C TYR A 252 28.47 4.42 -11.20
N GLY A 253 29.10 5.46 -11.77
CA GLY A 253 28.37 6.52 -12.46
C GLY A 253 27.47 7.29 -11.50
N ARG A 254 26.25 7.62 -11.92
CA ARG A 254 25.21 8.18 -11.04
C ARG A 254 24.69 7.05 -10.15
N ALA A 255 24.79 7.27 -8.84
CA ALA A 255 24.46 6.27 -7.85
C ALA A 255 23.70 6.86 -6.67
N VAL A 256 22.88 5.99 -6.05
CA VAL A 256 22.25 6.25 -4.75
C VAL A 256 22.75 5.19 -3.77
N ILE A 257 23.09 5.60 -2.56
CA ILE A 257 23.38 4.70 -1.44
C ILE A 257 22.36 5.00 -0.34
N LEU A 258 21.65 3.97 0.09
CA LEU A 258 20.70 4.04 1.18
C LEU A 258 21.29 3.39 2.43
N GLN A 259 21.19 4.09 3.56
CA GLN A 259 21.44 3.55 4.89
C GLN A 259 20.13 3.07 5.48
N HIS A 260 20.12 1.83 5.96
CA HIS A 260 18.96 1.18 6.57
C HIS A 260 19.31 0.79 8.01
N GLY A 261 18.77 1.54 8.97
CA GLY A 261 19.19 1.44 10.38
C GLY A 261 20.67 1.73 10.55
N GLN A 262 21.35 1.03 11.46
CA GLN A 262 22.78 1.22 11.73
C GLN A 262 23.68 0.29 10.88
N ARG A 263 23.19 -0.91 10.56
CA ARG A 263 23.99 -2.04 10.07
C ARG A 263 24.01 -2.22 8.55
N TYR A 264 22.98 -1.76 7.84
CA TYR A 264 22.77 -2.14 6.44
C TYR A 264 22.92 -0.96 5.50
N LYS A 265 23.59 -1.18 4.36
CA LYS A 265 23.64 -0.24 3.24
C LYS A 265 23.29 -0.95 1.94
N THR A 266 22.55 -0.26 1.07
CA THR A 266 22.34 -0.72 -0.31
C THR A 266 22.81 0.32 -1.30
N LEU A 267 23.44 -0.11 -2.39
CA LEU A 267 23.94 0.75 -3.47
C LEU A 267 23.20 0.42 -4.76
N TYR A 268 22.83 1.48 -5.49
CA TYR A 268 22.18 1.41 -6.78
C TYR A 268 22.99 2.25 -7.76
N GLY A 269 23.71 1.59 -8.67
CA GLY A 269 24.64 2.23 -9.61
C GLY A 269 24.10 2.34 -11.04
N HIS A 270 24.91 2.99 -11.88
CA HIS A 270 24.74 3.18 -13.32
C HIS A 270 23.45 3.88 -13.74
N MET A 271 22.86 4.70 -12.87
CA MET A 271 21.58 5.33 -13.16
C MET A 271 21.67 6.28 -14.37
N SER A 272 20.62 6.34 -15.18
CA SER A 272 20.45 7.43 -16.16
C SER A 272 20.10 8.72 -15.44
N ARG A 273 19.23 8.64 -14.43
CA ARG A 273 18.74 9.80 -13.66
C ARG A 273 18.42 9.38 -12.22
N ILE A 274 18.79 10.23 -11.27
CA ILE A 274 18.29 10.17 -9.89
C ILE A 274 16.95 10.92 -9.84
N LYS A 275 15.93 10.34 -9.20
CA LYS A 275 14.59 10.97 -9.15
C LYS A 275 14.64 12.28 -8.35
N LYS A 276 13.88 13.29 -8.78
CA LYS A 276 13.72 14.56 -8.04
C LYS A 276 13.32 14.28 -6.59
N GLY A 277 13.97 14.97 -5.66
CA GLY A 277 13.77 14.80 -4.20
C GLY A 277 14.66 13.74 -3.54
N ILE A 278 15.35 12.90 -4.32
CA ILE A 278 16.33 11.95 -3.78
C ILE A 278 17.68 12.64 -3.69
N ARG A 279 17.99 13.15 -2.49
CA ARG A 279 19.22 13.87 -2.15
C ARG A 279 19.76 13.40 -0.81
N ASN A 280 21.03 13.67 -0.51
CA ASN A 280 21.66 13.32 0.77
C ASN A 280 20.76 13.75 1.94
N GLY A 281 20.54 12.84 2.88
CA GLY A 281 19.71 13.07 4.05
C GLY A 281 18.21 12.79 3.88
N ALA A 282 17.68 12.67 2.66
CA ALA A 282 16.27 12.39 2.43
C ALA A 282 15.85 11.02 2.97
N ARG A 283 14.63 10.91 3.52
CA ARG A 283 14.04 9.62 3.89
C ARG A 283 13.36 9.00 2.68
N VAL A 284 13.46 7.68 2.56
CA VAL A 284 12.80 6.89 1.52
C VAL A 284 12.08 5.70 2.14
N LYS A 285 10.93 5.35 1.56
CA LYS A 285 10.20 4.14 1.90
C LYS A 285 10.60 2.99 0.98
N GLN A 286 10.54 1.76 1.46
CA GLN A 286 10.67 0.57 0.64
C GLN A 286 9.70 0.64 -0.56
N GLY A 287 10.18 0.23 -1.74
CA GLY A 287 9.40 0.28 -2.98
C GLY A 287 9.30 1.67 -3.63
N GLN A 288 9.70 2.75 -2.93
CA GLN A 288 9.74 4.09 -3.50
C GLN A 288 10.74 4.15 -4.67
N VAL A 289 10.33 4.72 -5.80
CA VAL A 289 11.24 4.96 -6.93
C VAL A 289 12.30 5.98 -6.51
N ILE A 290 13.58 5.61 -6.62
CA ILE A 290 14.74 6.42 -6.24
C ILE A 290 15.53 6.94 -7.45
N GLY A 291 15.35 6.32 -8.62
CA GLY A 291 16.03 6.67 -9.85
C GLY A 291 15.62 5.77 -10.98
N TYR A 292 16.38 5.82 -12.07
CA TYR A 292 16.08 5.11 -13.30
C TYR A 292 17.32 4.45 -13.87
N VAL A 293 17.17 3.23 -14.39
CA VAL A 293 18.25 2.45 -15.02
C VAL A 293 18.91 3.25 -16.12
N GLY A 294 20.21 3.06 -16.30
CA GLY A 294 20.97 3.65 -17.39
C GLY A 294 22.31 2.94 -17.57
N GLN A 295 23.29 3.67 -18.07
CA GLN A 295 24.63 3.17 -18.38
C GLN A 295 25.70 4.21 -18.00
N SER A 296 25.49 4.96 -16.93
CA SER A 296 26.50 5.95 -16.51
C SER A 296 27.68 5.28 -15.80
N GLY A 297 28.88 5.87 -15.91
CA GLY A 297 30.09 5.31 -15.31
C GLY A 297 30.64 4.14 -16.13
N LEU A 298 31.24 3.15 -15.46
CA LEU A 298 31.83 1.98 -16.11
C LEU A 298 30.76 0.90 -16.33
N ALA A 299 29.98 1.03 -17.41
CA ALA A 299 28.91 0.11 -17.77
C ALA A 299 28.95 -0.22 -19.27
N THR A 300 28.88 -1.51 -19.62
CA THR A 300 28.91 -1.99 -21.02
C THR A 300 27.56 -1.95 -21.72
N GLY A 301 26.47 -1.79 -20.97
CA GLY A 301 25.11 -1.65 -21.49
C GLY A 301 24.14 -1.20 -20.38
N PRO A 302 22.88 -0.88 -20.71
CA PRO A 302 21.89 -0.48 -19.73
C PRO A 302 21.61 -1.58 -18.69
N HIS A 303 21.93 -1.29 -17.43
CA HIS A 303 21.65 -2.19 -16.31
C HIS A 303 21.66 -1.43 -14.97
N LEU A 304 21.09 -2.05 -13.94
CA LEU A 304 21.31 -1.65 -12.55
C LEU A 304 22.40 -2.53 -11.94
N HIS A 305 23.45 -1.91 -11.42
CA HIS A 305 24.34 -2.56 -10.47
C HIS A 305 23.81 -2.38 -9.04
N TYR A 306 23.52 -3.49 -8.36
CA TYR A 306 22.94 -3.50 -7.01
C TYR A 306 23.87 -4.18 -6.01
N GLU A 307 24.22 -3.48 -4.94
CA GLU A 307 24.99 -4.06 -3.83
C GLU A 307 24.18 -4.07 -2.53
N PHE A 308 24.45 -5.09 -1.71
CA PHE A 308 23.94 -5.19 -0.34
C PHE A 308 25.12 -5.35 0.62
N ARG A 309 25.18 -4.51 1.66
CA ARG A 309 26.25 -4.52 2.66
C ARG A 309 25.70 -4.68 4.07
N VAL A 310 26.36 -5.53 4.86
CA VAL A 310 26.06 -5.77 6.28
C VAL A 310 27.31 -5.43 7.08
N ASN A 311 27.24 -4.46 8.00
CA ASN A 311 28.39 -3.94 8.74
C ASN A 311 29.56 -3.56 7.82
N GLY A 312 29.26 -2.93 6.68
CA GLY A 312 30.26 -2.53 5.69
C GLY A 312 30.75 -3.65 4.75
N VAL A 313 30.47 -4.92 5.05
CA VAL A 313 30.89 -6.07 4.24
C VAL A 313 29.84 -6.39 3.17
N HIS A 314 30.26 -6.50 1.91
CA HIS A 314 29.39 -6.91 0.80
C HIS A 314 28.89 -8.35 0.97
N LYS A 315 27.59 -8.55 0.75
CA LYS A 315 26.93 -9.86 0.77
C LYS A 315 26.18 -10.06 -0.54
N ASN A 316 26.08 -11.31 -0.99
CA ASN A 316 25.29 -11.66 -2.16
C ASN A 316 23.82 -11.29 -1.91
N PRO A 317 23.26 -10.28 -2.61
CA PRO A 317 21.87 -9.85 -2.38
C PRO A 317 20.83 -10.92 -2.73
N LEU A 318 21.20 -11.92 -3.55
CA LEU A 318 20.30 -13.01 -3.95
C LEU A 318 20.14 -14.07 -2.84
N THR A 319 21.15 -14.24 -1.98
CA THR A 319 21.19 -15.34 -1.00
C THR A 319 21.35 -14.89 0.45
N VAL A 320 21.68 -13.61 0.69
CA VAL A 320 21.82 -13.09 2.05
C VAL A 320 20.51 -13.23 2.82
N LYS A 321 20.58 -13.84 4.00
CA LYS A 321 19.46 -13.87 4.94
C LYS A 321 19.21 -12.44 5.41
N PHE A 322 18.06 -11.87 5.05
CA PHE A 322 17.67 -10.55 5.55
C PHE A 322 17.32 -10.64 7.05
N PRO A 323 17.60 -9.60 7.83
CA PRO A 323 17.10 -9.55 9.20
C PRO A 323 15.57 -9.63 9.19
N LYS A 324 15.00 -10.34 10.17
CA LYS A 324 13.59 -10.17 10.52
C LYS A 324 13.39 -8.69 10.87
N ALA A 325 12.29 -8.08 10.42
CA ALA A 325 12.01 -6.69 10.79
C ALA A 325 11.97 -6.55 12.32
N LEU A 326 12.33 -5.36 12.82
CA LEU A 326 12.43 -5.11 14.26
C LEU A 326 11.16 -5.58 14.96
N PRO A 327 11.28 -6.26 16.12
CA PRO A 327 10.11 -6.65 16.89
C PRO A 327 9.36 -5.38 17.32
N ILE A 328 8.13 -5.58 17.78
CA ILE A 328 7.34 -4.51 18.33
C ILE A 328 8.13 -3.77 19.42
N ALA A 329 8.03 -2.43 19.41
CA ALA A 329 8.73 -1.61 20.38
C ALA A 329 8.34 -2.02 21.81
N LYS A 330 9.31 -2.05 22.73
CA LYS A 330 9.09 -2.50 24.12
C LYS A 330 7.91 -1.78 24.78
N LYS A 331 7.76 -0.47 24.55
CA LYS A 331 6.65 0.37 25.07
C LYS A 331 5.26 -0.08 24.60
N GLU A 332 5.17 -0.72 23.44
CA GLU A 332 3.91 -1.15 22.82
C GLU A 332 3.56 -2.62 23.15
N ARG A 333 4.51 -3.38 23.71
CA ARG A 333 4.43 -4.85 23.79
C ARG A 333 3.21 -5.33 24.57
N SER A 334 2.93 -4.75 25.74
CA SER A 334 1.81 -5.17 26.59
C SER A 334 0.46 -4.95 25.90
N ARG A 335 0.28 -3.79 25.26
CA ARG A 335 -0.94 -3.47 24.50
C ARG A 335 -1.11 -4.40 23.30
N PHE A 336 -0.03 -4.68 22.60
CA PHE A 336 -0.05 -5.62 21.48
C PHE A 336 -0.41 -7.03 21.88
N ILE A 337 0.16 -7.57 22.98
CA ILE A 337 -0.14 -8.92 23.44
C ILE A 337 -1.64 -9.10 23.70
N LEU A 338 -2.28 -8.12 24.36
CA LEU A 338 -3.71 -8.16 24.61
C LEU A 338 -4.52 -8.21 23.29
N ILE A 339 -4.17 -7.37 22.32
CA ILE A 339 -4.83 -7.35 21.01
C ILE A 339 -4.58 -8.66 20.25
N ALA A 340 -3.35 -9.17 20.28
CA ALA A 340 -2.97 -10.42 19.63
C ALA A 340 -3.77 -11.59 20.19
N GLN A 341 -3.86 -11.73 21.51
CA GLN A 341 -4.66 -12.76 22.17
C GLN A 341 -6.14 -12.69 21.76
N GLN A 342 -6.73 -11.49 21.77
CA GLN A 342 -8.12 -11.31 21.34
C GLN A 342 -8.35 -11.70 19.87
N MET A 343 -7.43 -11.34 18.97
CA MET A 343 -7.55 -11.66 17.56
C MET A 343 -7.31 -13.16 17.29
N LEU A 344 -6.41 -13.79 18.02
CA LEU A 344 -6.15 -15.23 17.93
C LEU A 344 -7.35 -16.05 18.39
N ALA A 345 -7.93 -15.71 19.53
CA ALA A 345 -9.15 -16.36 20.02
C ALA A 345 -10.31 -16.26 19.01
N LYS A 346 -10.43 -15.13 18.30
CA LYS A 346 -11.42 -14.95 17.22
C LYS A 346 -11.11 -15.79 15.99
N LEU A 347 -9.84 -15.90 15.60
CA LEU A 347 -9.42 -16.78 14.51
C LEU A 347 -9.72 -18.25 14.85
N GLU A 348 -9.55 -18.67 16.09
CA GLU A 348 -9.81 -20.05 16.53
C GLU A 348 -11.32 -20.35 16.59
N SER A 349 -12.10 -19.51 17.28
CA SER A 349 -13.55 -19.69 17.46
C SER A 349 -14.37 -19.58 16.16
N GLY A 350 -13.90 -18.86 15.15
CA GLY A 350 -14.56 -18.78 13.84
C GLY A 350 -14.45 -20.06 12.98
N GLY A 351 -13.98 -21.19 13.53
CA GLY A 351 -13.81 -22.47 12.83
C GLY A 351 -14.92 -23.52 13.05
N THR A 352 -15.85 -23.31 13.97
CA THR A 352 -16.87 -24.30 14.37
C THR A 352 -18.29 -23.92 13.96
N GLY A 353 -18.46 -23.54 12.69
CA GLY A 353 -19.77 -23.35 12.06
C GLY A 353 -20.15 -24.53 11.15
N SER A 354 -20.01 -25.78 11.61
CA SER A 354 -20.66 -26.91 10.95
C SER A 354 -22.16 -26.75 11.15
N VAL A 355 -22.85 -26.32 10.09
CA VAL A 355 -24.32 -26.40 10.02
C VAL A 355 -24.67 -27.89 10.03
N ILE A 356 -24.99 -28.41 11.21
CA ILE A 356 -25.72 -29.67 11.33
C ILE A 356 -27.12 -29.36 10.79
N ALA A 357 -27.37 -29.76 9.55
CA ALA A 357 -28.71 -29.79 9.01
C ALA A 357 -29.52 -30.80 9.82
N LEU A 358 -30.37 -30.32 10.73
CA LEU A 358 -31.46 -31.11 11.26
C LEU A 358 -32.43 -31.38 10.10
N LYS A 359 -32.39 -32.61 9.57
CA LYS A 359 -33.48 -33.15 8.77
C LYS A 359 -34.72 -33.17 9.66
N LYS A 360 -35.76 -32.42 9.27
CA LYS A 360 -37.14 -32.76 9.60
C LYS A 360 -37.70 -33.62 8.49
#